data_AF-A0A733VJL4-F1
#
_entry.id   AF-A0A733VJL4-F1
#
_cell.length_a   1.000
_cell.length_b   1.000
_cell.length_c   1.000
_cell.angle_alpha   90.00
_cell.angle_beta   90.00
_cell.angle_gamma   90.00
#
_symmetry.space_group_name_H-M   'P 1'
#
loop_
_entity.id
_entity.type
_entity.pdbx_description
1 polymer ?
#
loop_
_entity_poly.entity_id
_entity_poly.type
_entity_poly.pdbx_seq_one_letter_code
_entity_poly.pdbx_strand_id
1 'polypeptide(L)'
;MNKQDVFKRGIINVFKGLSWDYKTNNPCCFGKRIIVNGLVKHNRWGHSLNWGWRRDQIADLERMLFLLDGKTIPDNRHDVTIRLMDFIRDNPHQQVFEDDLFSMHYFQKGSGHITFKRLDLVEKMNDIVVKHYPGALPAK
;
A
#
# COMPACT_ATOMS: atom_id res chain seq x y z
N MET A 1 -11.77 -21.36 10.90
CA MET A 1 -10.71 -20.53 10.30
C MET A 1 -10.26 -19.50 11.34
N ASN A 2 -9.00 -19.53 11.76
CA ASN A 2 -8.48 -18.66 12.83
C ASN A 2 -8.33 -17.21 12.33
N LYS A 3 -8.76 -16.21 13.11
CA LYS A 3 -8.65 -14.79 12.78
C LYS A 3 -7.21 -14.38 12.44
N GLN A 4 -6.22 -14.97 13.12
CA GLN A 4 -4.81 -14.70 12.86
C GLN A 4 -4.36 -15.20 11.47
N ASP A 5 -4.90 -16.32 10.98
CA ASP A 5 -4.54 -16.85 9.67
C ASP A 5 -5.17 -16.02 8.54
N VAL A 6 -6.40 -15.53 8.74
CA VAL A 6 -7.05 -14.57 7.83
C VAL A 6 -6.19 -13.31 7.71
N PHE A 7 -5.75 -12.78 8.85
CA PHE A 7 -4.91 -11.59 8.89
C PHE A 7 -3.56 -11.78 8.18
N LYS A 8 -2.82 -12.86 8.49
CA LYS A 8 -1.56 -13.19 7.81
C LYS A 8 -1.76 -13.33 6.31
N ARG A 9 -2.83 -14.00 5.87
CA ARG A 9 -3.17 -14.13 4.45
C ARG A 9 -3.45 -12.78 3.80
N GLY A 10 -4.08 -11.84 4.52
CA GLY A 10 -4.27 -10.46 4.10
C GLY A 10 -2.95 -9.75 3.78
N ILE A 11 -1.98 -9.81 4.70
CA ILE A 11 -0.63 -9.22 4.49
C ILE A 11 0.05 -9.85 3.27
N ILE A 12 -0.02 -11.18 3.12
CA ILE A 12 0.57 -11.87 1.96
C ILE A 12 -0.12 -11.45 0.65
N ASN A 13 -1.44 -11.27 0.64
CA ASN A 13 -2.16 -10.81 -0.55
C ASN A 13 -1.78 -9.36 -0.92
N VAL A 14 -1.68 -8.47 0.06
CA VAL A 14 -1.22 -7.09 -0.14
C VAL A 14 0.20 -7.08 -0.69
N PHE A 15 1.09 -7.89 -0.11
CA PHE A 15 2.48 -8.01 -0.58
C PHE A 15 2.57 -8.50 -2.04
N LYS A 16 1.83 -9.56 -2.39
CA LYS A 16 1.74 -10.06 -3.77
C LYS A 16 1.16 -9.04 -4.74
N GLY A 17 0.24 -8.22 -4.26
CA GLY A 17 -0.51 -7.27 -5.06
C GLY A 17 0.23 -5.97 -5.39
N LEU A 18 1.01 -5.48 -4.43
CA LEU A 18 1.72 -4.20 -4.52
C LEU A 18 3.16 -4.34 -5.06
N SER A 19 3.76 -5.51 -4.90
CA SER A 19 5.06 -5.84 -5.49
C SER A 19 4.86 -6.55 -6.83
N TRP A 20 5.92 -6.65 -7.64
CA TRP A 20 6.04 -7.43 -8.89
C TRP A 20 5.83 -6.72 -10.25
N ASP A 21 6.65 -5.71 -10.53
CA ASP A 21 7.32 -5.70 -11.84
C ASP A 21 8.71 -6.30 -11.65
N TYR A 22 8.86 -7.62 -11.80
CA TYR A 22 10.05 -8.31 -12.33
C TYR A 22 9.71 -9.81 -12.36
N LYS A 23 9.16 -10.26 -13.49
CA LYS A 23 9.12 -11.67 -13.86
C LYS A 23 10.55 -12.22 -13.73
N THR A 24 10.77 -13.07 -12.72
CA THR A 24 11.96 -13.92 -12.38
C THR A 24 12.69 -13.67 -11.04
N ASN A 25 12.30 -12.75 -10.15
CA ASN A 25 13.05 -12.55 -8.88
C ASN A 25 12.33 -12.95 -7.58
N ASN A 26 13.10 -13.50 -6.66
CA ASN A 26 12.76 -13.84 -5.28
C ASN A 26 11.98 -12.69 -4.58
N PRO A 27 10.86 -12.96 -3.87
CA PRO A 27 10.16 -11.92 -3.10
C PRO A 27 11.06 -11.42 -1.95
N CYS A 28 11.66 -10.22 -2.05
CA CYS A 28 12.61 -9.77 -1.03
C CYS A 28 11.99 -9.34 0.31
N CYS A 29 11.21 -8.25 0.30
CA CYS A 29 10.57 -7.65 1.47
C CYS A 29 9.85 -6.36 1.04
N PHE A 30 9.00 -5.81 1.92
CA PHE A 30 8.63 -4.41 1.84
C PHE A 30 9.84 -3.54 2.22
N GLY A 31 10.25 -2.65 1.32
CA GLY A 31 11.20 -1.58 1.64
C GLY A 31 10.52 -0.34 2.23
N LYS A 32 11.30 0.70 2.51
CA LYS A 32 10.80 2.02 2.95
C LYS A 32 9.80 2.66 1.97
N ARG A 33 9.89 2.30 0.69
CA ARG A 33 9.04 2.84 -0.37
C ARG A 33 8.62 1.72 -1.33
N ILE A 34 7.38 1.76 -1.78
CA ILE A 34 6.84 0.92 -2.85
C ILE A 34 6.33 1.78 -4.01
N ILE A 35 6.27 1.18 -5.20
CA ILE A 35 5.76 1.82 -6.41
C ILE A 35 4.54 1.03 -6.89
N VAL A 36 3.41 1.71 -7.03
CA VAL A 36 2.15 1.12 -7.46
C VAL A 36 1.78 1.69 -8.83
N ASN A 37 1.85 0.86 -9.87
CA ASN A 37 1.45 1.24 -11.23
C ASN A 37 -0.08 1.19 -11.38
N GLY A 38 -0.64 2.17 -12.10
CA GLY A 38 -2.08 2.29 -12.30
C GLY A 38 -2.83 2.72 -11.04
N LEU A 39 -2.17 3.46 -10.14
CA LEU A 39 -2.83 4.05 -8.97
C LEU A 39 -3.79 5.17 -9.39
N VAL A 40 -3.32 6.08 -10.25
CA VAL A 40 -4.09 7.22 -10.74
C VAL A 40 -4.24 7.14 -12.25
N LYS A 41 -5.22 7.86 -12.77
CA LYS A 41 -5.28 8.27 -14.18
C LYS A 41 -5.06 9.77 -14.26
N HIS A 42 -4.47 10.21 -15.35
CA HIS A 42 -4.27 11.63 -15.65
C HIS A 42 -4.88 11.94 -17.02
N ASN A 43 -5.72 12.96 -17.10
CA ASN A 43 -6.31 13.46 -18.34
C ASN A 43 -6.36 15.00 -18.34
N ARG A 44 -7.03 15.61 -19.33
CA ARG A 44 -7.16 17.07 -19.45
C ARG A 44 -7.79 17.78 -18.23
N TRP A 45 -8.49 17.04 -17.37
CA TRP A 45 -9.13 17.53 -16.15
C TRP A 45 -8.30 17.24 -14.89
N GLY A 46 -7.05 16.77 -15.05
CA GLY A 46 -6.12 16.48 -13.96
C GLY A 46 -6.07 15.01 -13.56
N HIS A 47 -5.59 14.77 -12.33
CA HIS A 47 -5.48 13.43 -11.76
C HIS A 47 -6.82 12.95 -11.19
N SER A 48 -7.03 11.65 -11.20
CA SER A 48 -8.08 10.99 -10.41
C SER A 48 -7.64 9.59 -10.03
N LEU A 49 -8.11 9.10 -8.88
CA LEU A 49 -7.82 7.75 -8.42
C LEU A 49 -8.45 6.72 -9.39
N ASN A 50 -7.71 5.65 -9.69
CA ASN A 50 -8.27 4.53 -10.44
C ASN A 50 -9.19 3.69 -9.54
N TRP A 51 -10.35 3.34 -10.09
CA TRP A 51 -11.31 2.48 -9.42
C TRP A 51 -11.00 1.00 -9.69
N GLY A 52 -11.26 0.14 -8.70
CA GLY A 52 -11.07 -1.31 -8.78
C GLY A 52 -9.96 -1.83 -7.87
N TRP A 53 -9.39 -2.99 -8.22
CA TRP A 53 -8.50 -3.77 -7.35
C TRP A 53 -7.30 -3.00 -6.78
N ARG A 54 -6.74 -2.00 -7.50
CA ARG A 54 -5.63 -1.16 -6.98
C ARG A 54 -6.04 -0.32 -5.78
N ARG A 55 -7.28 0.18 -5.79
CA ARG A 55 -7.86 0.90 -4.66
C ARG A 55 -7.97 -0.03 -3.45
N ASP A 56 -8.52 -1.22 -3.66
CA ASP A 56 -8.72 -2.21 -2.60
C ASP A 56 -7.39 -2.61 -1.96
N GLN A 57 -6.32 -2.71 -2.74
CA GLN A 57 -4.97 -2.99 -2.23
C GLN A 57 -4.43 -1.92 -1.28
N ILE A 58 -4.69 -0.64 -1.55
CA ILE A 58 -4.25 0.45 -0.68
C ILE A 58 -5.09 0.50 0.59
N ALA A 59 -6.41 0.31 0.46
CA ALA A 59 -7.27 0.17 1.62
C ALA A 59 -6.79 -1.00 2.51
N ASP A 60 -6.54 -2.17 1.92
CA ASP A 60 -6.05 -3.33 2.67
C ASP A 60 -4.67 -3.10 3.30
N LEU A 61 -3.76 -2.39 2.62
CA LEU A 61 -2.47 -1.99 3.19
C LEU A 61 -2.66 -1.14 4.45
N GLU A 62 -3.55 -0.14 4.42
CA GLU A 62 -3.91 0.65 5.60
C GLU A 62 -4.47 -0.24 6.71
N ARG A 63 -5.46 -1.10 6.40
CA ARG A 63 -6.05 -2.01 7.40
C ARG A 63 -4.99 -2.91 8.06
N MET A 64 -4.05 -3.44 7.28
CA MET A 64 -2.97 -4.28 7.80
C MET A 64 -2.04 -3.51 8.74
N LEU A 65 -1.67 -2.28 8.36
CA LEU A 65 -0.84 -1.41 9.21
C LEU A 65 -1.55 -1.05 10.52
N PHE A 66 -2.85 -0.70 10.48
CA PHE A 66 -3.65 -0.42 11.67
C PHE A 66 -3.68 -1.61 12.64
N LEU A 67 -3.89 -2.82 12.12
CA LEU A 67 -3.90 -4.03 12.94
C LEU A 67 -2.53 -4.33 13.56
N LEU A 68 -1.42 -4.10 12.83
CA LEU A 68 -0.06 -4.24 13.38
C LEU A 68 0.29 -3.18 14.42
N ASP A 69 -0.35 -2.01 14.33
CA ASP A 69 -0.26 -0.92 15.31
C ASP A 69 -1.21 -1.10 16.51
N GLY A 70 -1.97 -2.20 16.55
CA GLY A 70 -2.95 -2.47 17.61
C GLY A 70 -4.18 -1.56 17.58
N LYS A 71 -4.40 -0.83 16.49
CA LYS A 71 -5.53 0.07 16.29
C LYS A 71 -6.74 -0.66 15.70
N THR A 72 -7.93 -0.10 15.93
CA THR A 72 -9.15 -0.54 15.25
C THR A 72 -9.10 -0.18 13.78
N ILE A 73 -9.58 -1.08 12.92
CA ILE A 73 -9.66 -0.84 11.48
C ILE A 73 -10.53 0.41 11.21
N PRO A 74 -10.09 1.35 10.36
CA PRO A 74 -10.89 2.52 10.02
C PRO A 74 -12.21 2.12 9.34
N ASP A 75 -13.27 2.91 9.56
CA ASP A 75 -14.52 2.78 8.80
C ASP A 75 -14.20 2.91 7.31
N ASN A 76 -14.74 2.03 6.47
CA ASN A 76 -14.58 2.05 5.02
C ASN A 76 -14.98 3.40 4.39
N ARG A 77 -15.83 4.19 5.06
CA ARG A 77 -16.21 5.53 4.63
C ARG A 77 -15.11 6.58 4.78
N HIS A 78 -14.10 6.30 5.59
CA HIS A 78 -13.00 7.21 5.89
C HIS A 78 -11.63 6.55 5.68
N ASP A 79 -11.58 5.45 4.94
CA ASP A 79 -10.33 4.79 4.60
C ASP A 79 -9.44 5.71 3.74
N VAL A 80 -8.18 5.34 3.63
CA VAL A 80 -7.18 6.15 2.92
C VAL A 80 -7.52 6.39 1.46
N THR A 81 -8.32 5.54 0.84
CA THR A 81 -8.70 5.70 -0.57
C THR A 81 -9.69 6.85 -0.73
N ILE A 82 -10.61 7.01 0.23
CA ILE A 82 -11.51 8.16 0.29
C ILE A 82 -10.69 9.43 0.55
N ARG A 83 -9.80 9.42 1.55
CA ARG A 83 -8.96 10.59 1.86
C ARG A 83 -8.07 11.01 0.68
N LEU A 84 -7.48 10.05 -0.02
CA LEU A 84 -6.68 10.32 -1.23
C LEU A 84 -7.54 10.86 -2.38
N MET A 85 -8.74 10.31 -2.58
CA MET A 85 -9.66 10.80 -3.61
C MET A 85 -10.09 12.25 -3.33
N ASP A 86 -10.44 12.55 -2.09
CA ASP A 86 -10.81 13.90 -1.64
C ASP A 86 -9.63 14.86 -1.82
N PHE A 87 -8.43 14.44 -1.42
CA PHE A 87 -7.21 15.25 -1.61
C PHE A 87 -6.95 15.58 -3.09
N ILE A 88 -7.02 14.59 -3.98
CA ILE A 88 -6.79 14.80 -5.42
C ILE A 88 -7.82 15.78 -5.99
N ARG A 89 -9.08 15.66 -5.58
CA ARG A 89 -10.18 16.55 -6.02
C ARG A 89 -9.97 17.98 -5.53
N ASP A 90 -9.64 18.14 -4.26
CA ASP A 90 -9.61 19.43 -3.59
C ASP A 90 -8.27 20.18 -3.82
N ASN A 91 -7.22 19.46 -4.30
CA ASN A 91 -5.88 20.00 -4.54
C ASN A 91 -5.35 19.65 -5.95
N PRO A 92 -5.94 20.18 -7.04
CA PRO A 92 -5.63 19.78 -8.42
C PRO A 92 -4.18 20.06 -8.87
N HIS A 93 -3.48 20.96 -8.17
CA HIS A 93 -2.09 21.32 -8.44
C HIS A 93 -1.08 20.62 -7.52
N GLN A 94 -1.53 19.84 -6.55
CA GLN A 94 -0.67 19.06 -5.68
C GLN A 94 -0.60 17.61 -6.16
N GLN A 95 0.53 16.97 -5.87
CA GLN A 95 0.81 15.58 -6.27
C GLN A 95 1.27 14.71 -5.11
N VAL A 96 1.30 15.25 -3.89
CA VAL A 96 1.79 14.59 -2.68
C VAL A 96 0.70 14.62 -1.63
N PHE A 97 0.09 13.46 -1.41
CA PHE A 97 -0.81 13.23 -0.29
C PHE A 97 -0.02 12.70 0.91
N GLU A 98 -0.32 13.13 2.13
CA GLU A 98 0.33 12.62 3.33
C GLU A 98 -0.66 12.34 4.45
N ASP A 99 -0.42 11.26 5.18
CA ASP A 99 -1.06 10.98 6.47
C ASP A 99 -0.03 10.45 7.49
N ASP A 100 -0.51 9.84 8.59
CA ASP A 100 0.32 9.30 9.66
C ASP A 100 1.12 8.05 9.26
N LEU A 101 0.63 7.27 8.29
CA LEU A 101 1.21 5.98 7.92
C LEU A 101 2.12 6.10 6.70
N PHE A 102 1.78 6.93 5.72
CA PHE A 102 2.56 7.08 4.49
C PHE A 102 2.41 8.44 3.82
N SER A 103 3.37 8.73 2.94
CA SER A 103 3.34 9.81 1.94
C SER A 103 3.21 9.20 0.55
N MET A 104 2.30 9.71 -0.27
CA MET A 104 1.99 9.22 -1.61
C MET A 104 2.22 10.31 -2.66
N HIS A 105 3.26 10.12 -3.47
CA HIS A 105 3.54 10.97 -4.62
C HIS A 105 3.03 10.29 -5.90
N TYR A 106 2.07 10.89 -6.60
CA TYR A 106 1.52 10.36 -7.85
C TYR A 106 1.96 11.12 -9.10
N PHE A 107 2.06 10.40 -10.21
CA PHE A 107 2.64 10.89 -11.46
C PHE A 107 1.69 10.70 -12.65
N GLN A 108 1.87 11.52 -13.69
CA GLN A 108 1.02 11.49 -14.90
C GLN A 108 1.00 10.14 -15.62
N LYS A 109 2.09 9.35 -15.52
CA LYS A 109 2.15 7.98 -16.05
C LYS A 109 1.24 6.98 -15.30
N GLY A 110 0.51 7.45 -14.29
CA GLY A 110 -0.43 6.67 -13.48
C GLY A 110 0.19 5.94 -12.29
N SER A 111 1.49 6.11 -12.03
CA SER A 111 2.16 5.49 -10.88
C SER A 111 2.00 6.30 -9.61
N GLY A 112 1.90 5.62 -8.47
CA GLY A 112 2.01 6.19 -7.13
C GLY A 112 3.20 5.65 -6.38
N HIS A 113 4.04 6.52 -5.83
CA HIS A 113 5.15 6.16 -4.97
C HIS A 113 4.70 6.34 -3.52
N ILE A 114 4.57 5.24 -2.79
CA ILE A 114 4.12 5.23 -1.39
C ILE A 114 5.35 5.06 -0.51
N THR A 115 5.63 6.04 0.34
CA THR A 115 6.73 6.03 1.30
C THR A 115 6.16 5.83 2.69
N PHE A 116 6.58 4.76 3.38
CA PHE A 116 6.12 4.46 4.74
C PHE A 116 6.78 5.40 5.75
N LYS A 117 5.99 5.93 6.68
CA LYS A 117 6.45 6.72 7.83
C LYS A 117 6.71 5.86 9.07
N ARG A 118 5.95 4.77 9.23
CA ARG A 118 6.07 3.80 10.34
C ARG A 118 6.85 2.55 9.92
N LEU A 119 8.18 2.65 9.90
CA LEU A 119 9.06 1.54 9.50
C LEU A 119 9.00 0.34 10.45
N ASP A 120 8.67 0.57 11.72
CA ASP A 120 8.43 -0.48 12.71
C ASP A 120 7.27 -1.41 12.29
N LEU A 121 6.24 -0.88 11.63
CA LEU A 121 5.13 -1.69 11.11
C LEU A 121 5.53 -2.41 9.81
N VAL A 122 6.41 -1.81 9.00
CA VAL A 122 6.97 -2.45 7.81
C VAL A 122 7.81 -3.68 8.18
N GLU A 123 8.62 -3.57 9.24
CA GLU A 123 9.38 -4.70 9.79
C GLU A 123 8.46 -5.84 10.25
N LYS A 124 7.37 -5.53 10.97
CA LYS A 124 6.37 -6.52 11.36
C LYS A 124 5.68 -7.20 10.16
N MET A 125 5.39 -6.46 9.09
CA MET A 125 4.89 -7.06 7.84
C MET A 125 5.92 -8.02 7.24
N ASN A 126 7.20 -7.62 7.21
CA ASN A 126 8.29 -8.44 6.70
C ASN A 126 8.50 -9.71 7.52
N ASP A 127 8.38 -9.67 8.85
CA ASP A 127 8.44 -10.88 9.69
C ASP A 127 7.38 -11.92 9.30
N ILE A 128 6.20 -11.46 8.87
CA ILE A 128 5.11 -12.32 8.40
C ILE A 128 5.41 -12.85 6.99
N VAL A 129 5.92 -12.00 6.10
CA VAL A 129 6.33 -12.39 4.73
C VAL A 129 7.43 -13.45 4.78
N VAL A 130 8.47 -13.26 5.59
CA VAL A 130 9.62 -14.19 5.72
C VAL A 130 9.19 -15.54 6.27
N LYS A 131 8.28 -15.58 7.25
CA LYS A 131 7.71 -16.84 7.75
C LYS A 131 6.92 -17.60 6.67
N HIS A 132 6.33 -16.89 5.71
CA HIS A 132 5.59 -17.50 4.60
C HIS A 132 6.50 -17.85 3.41
N TYR A 133 7.61 -17.11 3.24
CA TYR A 133 8.61 -17.26 2.20
C TYR A 133 10.02 -17.32 2.81
N PRO A 134 10.45 -18.46 3.38
CA PRO A 134 11.73 -18.55 4.09
C PRO A 134 12.99 -18.33 3.22
N GLY A 135 12.86 -18.28 1.90
CA GLY A 135 13.92 -17.89 0.97
C GLY A 135 13.93 -16.41 0.57
N ALA A 136 13.00 -15.59 1.07
CA ALA A 136 12.73 -14.24 0.63
C ALA A 136 13.89 -13.24 0.81
N LEU A 137 14.58 -13.27 1.96
CA LEU A 137 15.51 -12.18 2.27
C LEU A 137 16.74 -12.20 1.36
N PRO A 138 17.17 -11.04 0.82
CA PRO A 138 18.51 -10.93 0.26
C PRO A 138 19.53 -11.21 1.37
N ALA A 139 20.63 -11.88 1.02
CA ALA A 139 21.75 -12.05 1.94
C ALA A 139 22.19 -10.66 2.45
N LYS A 140 22.39 -10.56 3.76
CA LYS A 140 22.86 -9.34 4.44
C LYS A 140 24.19 -8.86 3.87
#